data_AF-A0A7I7QBF6-F1
#
_entry.id   AF-A0A7I7QBF6-F1
#
_cell.length_a   1.000
_cell.length_b   1.000
_cell.length_c   1.000
_cell.angle_alpha   90.00
_cell.angle_beta   90.00
_cell.angle_gamma   90.00
#
_symmetry.space_group_name_H-M   'P 1'
#
loop_
_entity.id
_entity.type
_entity.pdbx_description
1 polymer ?
#
loop_
_entity_poly.entity_id
_entity_poly.type
_entity_poly.pdbx_seq_one_letter_code
_entity_poly.pdbx_strand_id
1 'polypeptide(L)'
;MPGRRTVWGMRWKVALSSAVLLLVAGCSETNVTAHDSDNGRHVTIEKGDVFDIVLADNYPTSHCQWHEEGTPDTAILNYLGSRYQWDTTAPAAPGTFTSRYKATGAGAVHVTLVQEDNAHHVARRFALDVTVLKRLIDLGAA
;
A
#
# COMPACT_ATOMS: atom_id res chain seq x y z
N MET A 1 26.84 -62.96 34.17
CA MET A 1 26.12 -63.28 32.93
C MET A 1 24.65 -62.92 33.08
N PRO A 2 23.97 -62.50 31.99
CA PRO A 2 22.98 -61.41 32.00
C PRO A 2 21.51 -61.88 32.03
N GLY A 3 20.60 -60.94 32.33
CA GLY A 3 19.17 -61.08 32.07
C GLY A 3 18.45 -59.73 32.09
N ARG A 4 18.46 -59.01 30.95
CA ARG A 4 17.55 -57.88 30.70
C ARG A 4 16.20 -58.41 30.23
N ARG A 5 15.11 -57.73 30.62
CA ARG A 5 13.94 -57.33 29.78
C ARG A 5 12.97 -56.52 30.66
N THR A 6 12.99 -55.19 30.60
CA THR A 6 12.02 -54.30 29.89
C THR A 6 10.55 -54.60 30.15
N VAL A 7 9.83 -53.65 30.77
CA VAL A 7 8.73 -52.84 30.18
C VAL A 7 8.55 -51.58 31.04
N TRP A 8 8.71 -50.39 30.47
CA TRP A 8 8.34 -49.11 31.11
C TRP A 8 6.94 -48.71 30.66
N GLY A 9 6.03 -48.54 31.61
CA GLY A 9 4.64 -48.16 31.39
C GLY A 9 4.46 -46.67 31.14
N MET A 10 3.77 -46.38 30.04
CA MET A 10 3.27 -45.09 29.57
C MET A 10 2.29 -44.43 30.55
N ARG A 11 2.58 -43.22 31.05
CA ARG A 11 1.55 -42.30 31.60
C ARG A 11 1.95 -40.83 31.46
N TRP A 12 1.68 -40.22 30.31
CA TRP A 12 1.71 -38.76 30.17
C TRP A 12 0.29 -38.22 29.98
N LYS A 13 -0.20 -37.55 31.03
CA LYS A 13 -1.30 -36.59 30.98
C LYS A 13 -0.92 -35.49 31.96
N VAL A 14 -0.77 -34.24 31.51
CA VAL A 14 -1.46 -33.06 32.04
C VAL A 14 -1.29 -31.96 31.00
N ALA A 15 -2.42 -31.48 30.49
CA ALA A 15 -2.55 -30.29 29.67
C ALA A 15 -2.37 -29.03 30.54
N LEU A 16 -1.74 -28.00 30.02
CA LEU A 16 -1.94 -26.63 30.50
C LEU A 16 -1.95 -25.68 29.29
N SER A 17 -3.16 -25.42 28.82
CA SER A 17 -3.47 -24.38 27.84
C SER A 17 -3.11 -23.02 28.42
N SER A 18 -2.15 -22.32 27.81
CA SER A 18 -1.92 -20.90 28.02
C SER A 18 -2.15 -20.17 26.70
N ALA A 19 -3.29 -19.48 26.63
CA ALA A 19 -3.68 -18.65 25.51
C ALA A 19 -2.73 -17.46 25.42
N VAL A 20 -1.89 -17.45 24.37
CA VAL A 20 -1.09 -16.29 24.00
C VAL A 20 -1.98 -15.40 23.12
N LEU A 21 -2.59 -14.37 23.70
CA LEU A 21 -3.20 -13.26 22.97
C LEU A 21 -2.08 -12.36 22.43
N LEU A 22 -1.55 -12.71 21.26
CA LEU A 22 -0.72 -11.83 20.45
C LEU A 22 -1.62 -10.75 19.84
N LEU A 23 -1.71 -9.60 20.51
CA LEU A 23 -2.15 -8.37 19.88
C LEU A 23 -1.09 -7.96 18.86
N VAL A 24 -1.22 -8.46 17.64
CA VAL A 24 -0.47 -7.94 16.49
C VAL A 24 -1.04 -6.55 16.24
N ALA A 25 -0.34 -5.53 16.74
CA ALA A 25 -0.51 -4.17 16.27
C ALA A 25 -0.15 -4.18 14.77
N GLY A 26 -1.16 -4.35 13.93
CA GLY A 26 -1.00 -4.28 12.49
C GLY A 26 -0.64 -2.86 12.10
N CYS A 27 0.65 -2.57 11.98
CA CYS A 27 1.11 -1.54 11.09
C CYS A 27 0.46 -1.85 9.73
N SER A 28 -0.41 -0.98 9.24
CA SER A 28 -0.93 -1.10 7.89
C SER A 28 0.23 -0.83 6.94
N GLU A 29 0.99 -1.87 6.63
CA GLU A 29 2.03 -1.83 5.59
C GLU A 29 1.34 -1.52 4.26
N THR A 30 1.97 -0.64 3.48
CA THR A 30 1.52 -0.38 2.10
C THR A 30 1.69 -1.67 1.32
N ASN A 31 0.60 -2.18 0.73
CA ASN A 31 0.65 -3.45 0.00
C ASN A 31 1.21 -3.28 -1.41
N VAL A 32 0.93 -2.14 -2.05
CA VAL A 32 1.32 -1.88 -3.44
C VAL A 32 1.79 -0.43 -3.59
N THR A 33 2.90 -0.22 -4.28
CA THR A 33 3.45 1.12 -4.57
C THR A 33 3.67 1.27 -6.08
N ALA A 34 3.21 2.38 -6.66
CA ALA A 34 3.53 2.78 -8.02
C ALA A 34 4.56 3.91 -8.00
N HIS A 35 5.46 3.90 -8.98
CA HIS A 35 6.54 4.89 -9.12
C HIS A 35 6.46 5.64 -10.45
N ASP A 36 7.30 6.65 -10.64
CA ASP A 36 7.41 7.40 -11.91
C ASP A 36 7.53 6.48 -13.14
N SER A 37 8.19 5.33 -13.02
CA SER A 37 8.35 4.33 -14.08
C SER A 37 7.05 3.65 -14.52
N ASP A 38 5.99 3.77 -13.72
CA ASP A 38 4.68 3.18 -13.97
C ASP A 38 3.70 4.17 -14.61
N ASN A 39 4.17 5.36 -14.98
CA ASN A 39 3.35 6.35 -15.68
C ASN A 39 2.79 5.78 -16.99
N GLY A 40 1.47 5.87 -17.14
CA GLY A 40 0.71 5.32 -18.26
C GLY A 40 0.51 3.81 -18.22
N ARG A 41 0.85 3.15 -17.11
CA ARG A 41 0.67 1.69 -16.96
C ARG A 41 -0.63 1.32 -16.28
N HIS A 42 -0.81 0.01 -16.15
CA HIS A 42 -1.87 -0.63 -15.40
C HIS A 42 -1.30 -1.29 -14.14
N VAL A 43 -2.00 -1.15 -13.02
CA VAL A 43 -1.73 -1.86 -11.76
C VAL A 43 -2.99 -2.62 -11.32
N THR A 44 -2.78 -3.81 -10.77
CA THR A 44 -3.85 -4.60 -10.17
C THR A 44 -3.62 -4.70 -8.67
N ILE A 45 -4.65 -4.39 -7.88
CA ILE A 45 -4.65 -4.47 -6.41
C ILE A 45 -5.90 -5.21 -5.93
N GLU A 46 -5.95 -5.58 -4.66
CA GLU A 46 -7.13 -6.18 -4.07
C GLU A 46 -7.92 -5.20 -3.21
N LYS A 47 -9.24 -5.41 -3.12
CA LYS A 47 -10.07 -4.70 -2.16
C LYS A 47 -9.51 -4.90 -0.75
N GLY A 48 -9.37 -3.79 -0.03
CA GLY A 48 -8.76 -3.74 1.29
C GLY A 48 -7.29 -3.34 1.28
N ASP A 49 -6.62 -3.25 0.13
CA ASP A 49 -5.24 -2.80 0.05
C ASP A 49 -5.09 -1.30 0.28
N VAL A 50 -3.96 -0.92 0.87
CA VAL A 50 -3.45 0.46 0.83
C VAL A 50 -2.47 0.56 -0.32
N PHE A 51 -2.70 1.53 -1.19
CA PHE A 51 -1.97 1.77 -2.43
C PHE A 51 -1.33 3.17 -2.38
N ASP A 52 -0.01 3.25 -2.55
CA ASP A 52 0.72 4.52 -2.61
C ASP A 52 1.20 4.79 -4.05
N ILE A 53 1.05 6.03 -4.52
CA ILE A 53 1.76 6.54 -5.69
C ILE A 53 2.89 7.42 -5.17
N VAL A 54 4.14 7.04 -5.46
CA VAL A 54 5.35 7.69 -4.97
C VAL A 54 6.12 8.26 -6.14
N LEU A 55 6.13 9.59 -6.25
CA LEU A 55 6.73 10.32 -7.37
C LEU A 55 7.92 11.15 -6.90
N ALA A 56 8.95 11.23 -7.74
CA ALA A 56 10.01 12.22 -7.58
C ALA A 56 9.43 13.64 -7.69
N ASP A 57 9.83 14.52 -6.77
CA ASP A 57 9.33 15.89 -6.69
C ASP A 57 10.50 16.88 -6.67
N ASN A 58 10.50 17.81 -7.62
CA ASN A 58 11.54 18.81 -7.81
C ASN A 58 11.11 20.22 -7.36
N TYR A 59 10.13 20.34 -6.45
CA TYR A 59 9.59 21.60 -5.94
C TYR A 59 10.65 22.68 -5.63
N PRO A 60 11.83 22.39 -5.02
CA PRO A 60 12.84 23.41 -4.77
C PRO A 60 13.32 24.17 -6.02
N THR A 61 13.17 23.57 -7.20
CA THR A 61 13.59 24.13 -8.49
C THR A 61 12.42 24.51 -9.39
N SER A 62 11.32 23.74 -9.37
CA SER A 62 10.17 23.96 -10.25
C SER A 62 9.11 24.87 -9.66
N HIS A 63 9.05 25.01 -8.32
CA HIS A 63 7.95 25.64 -7.61
C HIS A 63 6.56 25.06 -7.94
N CYS A 64 6.52 23.83 -8.46
CA CYS A 64 5.28 23.15 -8.85
C CYS A 64 4.95 22.02 -7.87
N GLN A 65 3.68 21.88 -7.52
CA GLN A 65 3.20 20.88 -6.55
C GLN A 65 2.29 19.85 -7.21
N TRP A 66 2.40 18.60 -6.76
CA TRP A 66 1.52 17.52 -7.18
C TRP A 66 0.13 17.60 -6.53
N HIS A 67 -0.91 17.34 -7.32
CA HIS A 67 -2.28 17.13 -6.84
C HIS A 67 -3.07 16.25 -7.82
N GLU A 68 -4.28 15.83 -7.41
CA GLU A 68 -5.18 15.02 -8.22
C GLU A 68 -5.77 15.85 -9.37
N GLU A 69 -5.60 15.40 -10.61
CA GLU A 69 -6.27 15.99 -11.78
C GLU A 69 -7.62 15.29 -11.94
N GLY A 70 -8.63 15.80 -11.23
CA GLY A 70 -9.95 15.18 -11.11
C GLY A 70 -10.09 14.31 -9.86
N THR A 71 -11.16 13.52 -9.78
CA THR A 71 -11.43 12.65 -8.63
C THR A 71 -11.76 11.24 -9.12
N PRO A 72 -10.95 10.22 -8.79
CA PRO A 72 -11.28 8.83 -9.07
C PRO A 72 -12.59 8.40 -8.40
N ASP A 73 -13.23 7.34 -8.90
CA ASP A 73 -14.44 6.80 -8.27
C ASP A 73 -14.12 6.32 -6.83
N THR A 74 -14.61 7.09 -5.85
CA THR A 74 -14.35 6.85 -4.43
C THR A 74 -15.04 5.62 -3.87
N ALA A 75 -16.00 5.04 -4.60
CA ALA A 75 -16.56 3.74 -4.25
C ALA A 75 -15.54 2.61 -4.49
N ILE A 76 -14.62 2.79 -5.46
CA ILE A 76 -13.58 1.82 -5.84
C ILE A 76 -12.26 2.14 -5.13
N LEU A 77 -11.81 3.40 -5.19
CA LEU A 77 -10.53 3.85 -4.68
C LEU A 77 -10.69 5.15 -3.89
N ASN A 78 -10.60 5.06 -2.57
CA ASN A 78 -10.76 6.19 -1.67
C ASN A 78 -9.41 6.87 -1.36
N TYR A 79 -9.29 8.16 -1.65
CA TYR A 79 -8.11 8.95 -1.31
C TYR A 79 -8.00 9.16 0.20
N LEU A 80 -6.81 8.91 0.77
CA LEU A 80 -6.52 9.04 2.19
C LEU A 80 -5.65 10.26 2.53
N GLY A 81 -5.13 10.96 1.52
CA GLY A 81 -4.26 12.12 1.69
C GLY A 81 -2.89 11.95 1.02
N SER A 82 -2.13 13.05 1.01
CA SER A 82 -0.78 13.09 0.45
C SER A 82 0.22 13.63 1.45
N ARG A 83 1.50 13.39 1.16
CA ARG A 83 2.62 14.04 1.85
C ARG A 83 3.74 14.35 0.88
N TYR A 84 4.45 15.43 1.16
CA TYR A 84 5.75 15.73 0.57
C TYR A 84 6.84 15.47 1.61
N GLN A 85 7.92 14.81 1.19
CA GLN A 85 9.12 14.58 1.99
C GLN A 85 10.30 15.21 1.28
N TRP A 86 10.99 16.12 1.97
CA TRP A 86 12.22 16.71 1.48
C TRP A 86 13.35 15.67 1.50
N ASP A 87 14.34 15.85 0.62
CA ASP A 87 15.65 15.18 0.72
C ASP A 87 16.69 16.19 1.26
N THR A 88 17.37 15.88 2.37
CA THR A 88 18.46 16.71 2.92
C THR A 88 19.85 16.22 2.56
N THR A 89 19.98 15.20 1.72
CA THR A 89 21.28 14.62 1.39
C THR A 89 22.16 15.64 0.65
N ALA A 90 21.57 16.53 -0.14
CA ALA A 90 22.25 17.63 -0.80
C ALA A 90 21.36 18.87 -0.94
N PRO A 91 21.94 20.09 -1.05
CA PRO A 91 21.18 21.29 -1.40
C PRO A 91 20.42 21.09 -2.72
N ALA A 92 19.14 21.45 -2.73
CA ALA A 92 18.23 21.29 -3.88
C ALA A 92 18.04 19.84 -4.39
N ALA A 93 18.35 18.83 -3.57
CA ALA A 93 17.97 17.46 -3.88
C ALA A 93 16.45 17.34 -4.09
N PRO A 94 16.00 16.54 -5.08
CA PRO A 94 14.58 16.32 -5.30
C PRO A 94 13.97 15.61 -4.09
N GLY A 95 12.83 16.10 -3.62
CA GLY A 95 12.02 15.43 -2.63
C GLY A 95 11.19 14.29 -3.24
N THR A 96 10.28 13.77 -2.43
CA THR A 96 9.35 12.71 -2.79
C THR A 96 7.93 13.14 -2.44
N PHE A 97 7.02 13.04 -3.40
CA PHE A 97 5.59 13.15 -3.19
C PHE A 97 4.98 11.75 -3.03
N THR A 98 4.09 11.58 -2.07
CA THR A 98 3.30 10.35 -1.90
C THR A 98 1.83 10.70 -1.88
N SER A 99 1.04 10.13 -2.79
CA SER A 99 -0.42 10.11 -2.72
C SER A 99 -0.90 8.73 -2.27
N ARG A 100 -1.76 8.68 -1.25
CA ARG A 100 -2.19 7.42 -0.61
C ARG A 100 -3.66 7.15 -0.83
N TYR A 101 -3.99 5.90 -1.16
CA TYR A 101 -5.35 5.45 -1.41
C TYR A 101 -5.69 4.16 -0.68
N LYS A 102 -6.99 3.93 -0.47
CA LYS A 102 -7.58 2.68 0.01
C LYS A 102 -8.47 2.07 -1.07
N ALA A 103 -8.21 0.82 -1.43
CA ALA A 103 -9.11 0.06 -2.30
C ALA A 103 -10.38 -0.36 -1.52
N THR A 104 -11.51 0.29 -1.80
CA THR A 104 -12.77 0.09 -1.04
C THR A 104 -13.77 -0.81 -1.77
N GLY A 105 -13.76 -0.78 -3.11
CA GLY A 105 -14.66 -1.56 -3.96
C GLY A 105 -13.91 -2.20 -5.11
N ALA A 106 -14.42 -3.31 -5.64
CA ALA A 106 -13.85 -3.92 -6.84
C ALA A 106 -14.32 -3.16 -8.10
N GLY A 107 -13.44 -3.01 -9.08
CA GLY A 107 -13.71 -2.25 -10.30
C GLY A 107 -12.42 -1.74 -10.94
N ALA A 108 -12.54 -0.86 -11.95
CA ALA A 108 -11.41 -0.20 -12.57
C ALA A 108 -11.57 1.31 -12.47
N VAL A 109 -10.49 2.03 -12.18
CA VAL A 109 -10.43 3.49 -12.13
C VAL A 109 -9.18 4.01 -12.82
N HIS A 110 -9.28 5.19 -13.41
CA HIS A 110 -8.14 5.92 -13.94
C HIS A 110 -7.74 7.00 -12.92
N VAL A 111 -6.47 6.98 -12.49
CA VAL A 111 -5.91 7.98 -11.57
C VAL A 111 -5.00 8.90 -12.36
N THR A 112 -5.21 10.21 -12.24
CA THR A 112 -4.36 11.22 -12.87
C THR A 112 -3.88 12.19 -11.80
N LEU A 113 -2.57 12.46 -11.81
CA LEU A 113 -1.93 13.47 -10.99
C LEU A 113 -1.25 14.50 -11.91
N VAL A 114 -1.29 15.76 -11.52
CA VAL A 114 -0.64 16.86 -12.22
C VAL A 114 0.29 17.59 -11.26
N GLN A 115 1.47 17.97 -11.77
CA GLN A 115 2.40 18.85 -11.08
C GLN A 115 2.37 20.22 -11.77
N GLU A 116 1.91 21.25 -11.08
CA GLU A 116 1.80 22.60 -11.63
C GLU A 116 2.06 23.68 -10.57
N ASP A 117 2.30 24.90 -11.05
CA ASP A 117 2.41 26.09 -10.21
C ASP A 117 1.03 26.71 -9.92
N ASN A 118 1.02 27.78 -9.12
CA ASN A 118 -0.21 28.51 -8.78
C ASN A 118 -0.85 29.26 -9.97
N ALA A 119 -0.20 29.28 -11.13
CA ALA A 119 -0.72 29.85 -12.38
C ALA A 119 -1.18 28.76 -13.36
N HIS A 120 -1.24 27.50 -12.93
CA HIS A 120 -1.62 26.33 -13.73
C HIS A 120 -0.67 26.01 -14.89
N HIS A 121 0.60 26.40 -14.77
CA HIS A 121 1.63 25.92 -15.69
C HIS A 121 2.00 24.48 -15.32
N VAL A 122 1.64 23.54 -16.20
CA VAL A 122 1.91 22.12 -15.97
C VAL A 122 3.37 21.80 -16.24
N ALA A 123 4.08 21.36 -15.19
CA ALA A 123 5.42 20.82 -15.30
C ALA A 123 5.38 19.34 -15.72
N ARG A 124 4.52 18.55 -15.10
CA ARG A 124 4.47 17.08 -15.27
C ARG A 124 3.05 16.53 -15.09
N ARG A 125 2.80 15.36 -15.68
CA ARG A 125 1.62 14.52 -15.42
C ARG A 125 2.02 13.09 -15.14
N PHE A 126 1.23 12.43 -14.30
CA PHE A 126 1.27 11.00 -14.05
C PHE A 126 -0.13 10.42 -14.21
N ALA A 127 -0.24 9.30 -14.89
CA ALA A 127 -1.51 8.59 -15.07
C ALA A 127 -1.32 7.10 -14.80
N LEU A 128 -2.33 6.45 -14.23
CA LEU A 128 -2.31 5.02 -13.96
C LEU A 128 -3.72 4.45 -14.03
N ASP A 129 -3.87 3.34 -14.75
CA ASP A 129 -5.07 2.52 -14.69
C ASP A 129 -4.97 1.56 -13.50
N VAL A 130 -5.95 1.58 -12.60
CA VAL A 130 -5.98 0.73 -11.41
C VAL A 130 -7.17 -0.21 -11.49
N THR A 131 -6.92 -1.52 -11.50
CA THR A 131 -7.97 -2.53 -11.31
C THR A 131 -7.94 -3.04 -9.88
N VAL A 132 -9.07 -2.92 -9.20
CA VAL A 132 -9.30 -3.49 -7.88
C VAL A 132 -10.08 -4.80 -8.02
N LEU A 133 -9.46 -5.90 -7.63
CA LEU A 133 -10.10 -7.21 -7.58
C LEU A 133 -10.85 -7.42 -6.26
N LYS A 134 -11.86 -8.29 -6.29
CA LYS A 134 -12.44 -8.81 -5.04
C LYS A 134 -11.37 -9.62 -4.31
N ARG A 135 -11.31 -9.49 -3.00
CA ARG A 135 -10.48 -10.38 -2.20
C ARG A 135 -11.09 -11.78 -2.20
N LEU A 136 -10.26 -12.82 -2.21
CA LEU A 136 -10.72 -14.22 -2.29
C LEU A 136 -11.72 -14.59 -1.18
N ILE A 137 -11.63 -13.95 0.00
CA ILE A 137 -12.57 -14.13 1.12
C ILE A 137 -13.98 -13.59 0.85
N ASP A 138 -14.12 -12.64 -0.08
CA ASP A 138 -15.41 -12.06 -0.46
C ASP A 138 -16.16 -12.94 -1.48
N LEU A 139 -15.54 -14.02 -1.98
CA LEU A 139 -16.15 -14.95 -2.96
C LEU A 139 -16.94 -16.10 -2.33
N GLY A 140 -16.79 -16.34 -1.02
CA GLY A 140 -17.47 -17.41 -0.29
C GLY A 140 -18.79 -17.00 0.39
N ALA A 141 -19.17 -15.72 0.30
CA ALA A 141 -20.40 -15.18 0.87
C ALA A 141 -21.38 -14.83 -0.26
N ALA A 142 -22.02 -15.84 -0.83
CA ALA A 142 -23.12 -15.70 -1.79
C ALA A 142 -24.21 -16.73 -1.51
#